data_AF-A0A9E2UDW7-F1
#
_entry.id   AF-A0A9E2UDW7-F1
#
_cell.length_a   1.000
_cell.length_b   1.000
_cell.length_c   1.000
_cell.angle_alpha   90.00
_cell.angle_beta   90.00
_cell.angle_gamma   90.00
#
_symmetry.space_group_name_H-M   'P 1'
#
loop_
_entity.id
_entity.type
_entity.pdbx_description
1 polymer ?
#
loop_
_entity_poly.entity_id
_entity_poly.type
_entity_poly.pdbx_seq_one_letter_code
_entity_poly.pdbx_strand_id
1 'polypeptide(L)'
;MSDPTSAGFFEGVFDRTLTNLRMAWREIAESARGVLAGAPRPELAAEDTDWLRQRMLSCLDGRGGEVTARARAADLGRTYLSLDPSGRERFLRLLASEFDVDRSEIDRCCSTLLGATHADQRAAAERALRIALEPPRISLLRRFNALPEGVKFLVDRRAELIDLGQNDPLLAGLEEDLKRLLGNWFDIGFLELKRITWESPAALLEKLMAYEAVHEIRGWTDLKNRLEADRRCFAFFHPRMPDEPLIFVEVALVSGMTAEIQPLLDEAAPIGDPHLADTAIFYSISNCQRGLAGISFGDFLIKRVVDALATELPRLKGFATLSPVPGFCAWLERQCRTAAGDLLLPAERSAIEALGEGVAEAELTGLIERYSDPRVVAALREPLLRLCAYYLVRERAPSGRALDPVAHFHLSNGARVERLNWLGDISPKGLQQSAGIMVNYLYRLGDIEANHEAYRGEGRVVASTQVRSLARIGREPRVT
;
A
#
# COMPACT_ATOMS: atom_id res chain seq x y z
N MET A 1 19.56 12.84 -19.04
CA MET A 1 20.60 11.83 -18.78
C MET A 1 20.36 11.32 -17.38
N SER A 2 19.75 10.15 -17.26
CA SER A 2 19.53 9.45 -15.99
C SER A 2 20.87 8.91 -15.49
N ASP A 3 21.25 9.28 -14.27
CA ASP A 3 22.50 8.88 -13.66
C ASP A 3 22.45 7.37 -13.31
N PRO A 4 23.29 6.50 -13.89
CA PRO A 4 23.26 5.05 -13.67
C PRO A 4 23.82 4.64 -12.29
N THR A 5 24.26 5.60 -11.47
CA THR A 5 24.88 5.33 -10.15
C THR A 5 23.86 5.08 -9.03
N SER A 6 22.60 5.53 -9.16
CA SER A 6 21.59 5.35 -8.12
C SER A 6 21.11 3.90 -8.00
N ALA A 7 20.92 3.20 -9.13
CA ALA A 7 20.39 1.83 -9.15
C ALA A 7 21.32 0.81 -8.45
N GLY A 8 22.63 0.91 -8.66
CA GLY A 8 23.60 -0.02 -8.05
C GLY A 8 23.92 0.26 -6.57
N PHE A 9 23.64 1.47 -6.08
CA PHE A 9 23.89 1.83 -4.69
C PHE A 9 22.86 1.19 -3.74
N PHE A 10 21.58 1.20 -4.11
CA PHE A 10 20.50 0.65 -3.27
C PHE A 10 20.50 -0.88 -3.20
N GLU A 11 20.93 -1.58 -4.26
CA GLU A 11 21.09 -3.06 -4.24
C GLU A 11 22.02 -3.54 -3.10
N GLY A 12 23.06 -2.77 -2.77
CA GLY A 12 24.03 -3.13 -1.73
C GLY A 12 23.47 -3.16 -0.29
N VAL A 13 22.41 -2.39 0.00
CA VAL A 13 21.76 -2.38 1.34
C VAL A 13 20.88 -3.61 1.53
N PHE A 14 20.13 -3.98 0.50
CA PHE A 14 19.30 -5.19 0.50
C PHE A 14 20.15 -6.46 0.57
N ASP A 15 21.27 -6.52 -0.14
CA ASP A 15 22.19 -7.66 -0.12
C ASP A 15 22.87 -7.89 1.24
N ARG A 16 23.23 -6.82 1.96
CA ARG A 16 23.77 -6.91 3.33
C ARG A 16 22.75 -7.49 4.31
N THR A 17 21.49 -7.06 4.19
CA THR A 17 20.39 -7.54 5.04
C THR A 17 20.13 -9.04 4.82
N LEU A 18 20.13 -9.49 3.56
CA LEU A 18 19.98 -10.90 3.19
C LEU A 18 21.14 -11.76 3.71
N THR A 19 22.36 -11.24 3.65
CA THR A 19 23.58 -11.94 4.09
C THR A 19 23.59 -12.13 5.61
N ASN A 20 23.25 -11.08 6.37
CA ASN A 20 23.16 -11.15 7.83
C ASN A 20 22.06 -12.14 8.28
N LEU A 21 20.93 -12.15 7.59
CA LEU A 21 19.81 -13.05 7.87
C LEU A 21 20.18 -14.52 7.63
N ARG A 22 20.86 -14.83 6.51
CA ARG A 22 21.37 -16.19 6.24
C ARG A 22 22.33 -16.67 7.34
N MET A 23 23.20 -15.79 7.84
CA MET A 23 24.16 -16.12 8.91
C MET A 23 23.45 -16.40 10.24
N ALA A 24 22.54 -15.52 10.66
CA ALA A 24 21.76 -15.69 11.89
C ALA A 24 20.94 -16.99 11.87
N TRP A 25 20.34 -17.32 10.74
CA TRP A 25 19.54 -18.55 10.60
C TRP A 25 20.40 -19.81 10.50
N ARG A 26 21.63 -19.71 9.99
CA ARG A 26 22.58 -20.82 10.01
C ARG A 26 22.92 -21.21 11.46
N GLU A 27 23.23 -20.24 12.31
CA GLU A 27 23.54 -20.50 13.73
C GLU A 27 22.36 -21.14 14.47
N ILE A 28 21.13 -20.65 14.21
CA ILE A 28 19.91 -21.24 14.79
C ILE A 28 19.69 -22.67 14.30
N ALA A 29 19.86 -22.93 13.00
CA ALA A 29 19.70 -24.26 12.43
C ALA A 29 20.75 -25.26 12.96
N GLU A 30 22.01 -24.84 13.07
CA GLU A 30 23.12 -25.68 13.57
C GLU A 30 23.00 -26.00 15.06
N SER A 31 22.33 -25.13 15.84
CA SER A 31 22.11 -25.36 17.27
C SER A 31 21.20 -26.55 17.61
N ALA A 32 20.40 -27.04 16.64
CA ALA A 32 19.48 -28.16 16.86
C ALA A 32 20.01 -29.48 16.29
N ARG A 33 20.13 -30.49 17.15
CA ARG A 33 20.35 -31.88 16.72
C ARG A 33 19.14 -32.37 15.91
N GLY A 34 19.36 -32.78 14.65
CA GLY A 34 18.33 -33.40 13.81
C GLY A 34 17.86 -32.58 12.59
N VAL A 35 18.56 -31.50 12.23
CA VAL A 35 18.44 -30.94 10.86
C VAL A 35 19.03 -31.98 9.91
N LEU A 36 18.25 -32.48 8.93
CA LEU A 36 18.75 -33.47 7.97
C LEU A 36 19.99 -32.88 7.24
N ALA A 37 20.87 -33.74 6.73
CA ALA A 37 22.02 -33.27 5.97
C ALA A 37 21.63 -32.96 4.50
N GLY A 38 22.39 -32.08 3.84
CA GLY A 38 22.25 -31.75 2.42
C GLY A 38 21.55 -30.42 2.14
N ALA A 39 21.84 -29.85 0.97
CA ALA A 39 21.18 -28.68 0.41
C ALA A 39 20.73 -29.02 -1.03
N PRO A 40 19.54 -28.56 -1.46
CA PRO A 40 19.08 -28.79 -2.82
C PRO A 40 19.93 -28.00 -3.81
N ARG A 41 19.86 -28.37 -5.08
CA ARG A 41 20.41 -27.53 -6.15
C ARG A 41 19.67 -26.18 -6.19
N PRO A 42 20.30 -25.09 -6.65
CA PRO A 42 19.71 -23.75 -6.65
C PRO A 42 18.36 -23.68 -7.37
N GLU A 43 18.21 -24.47 -8.43
CA GLU A 43 16.99 -24.55 -9.20
C GLU A 43 15.92 -25.42 -8.50
N LEU A 44 16.22 -26.18 -7.45
CA LEU A 44 15.30 -27.15 -6.85
C LEU A 44 14.70 -28.10 -7.90
N ALA A 45 15.55 -28.95 -8.50
CA ALA A 45 15.09 -29.86 -9.54
C ALA A 45 14.13 -30.93 -8.97
N ALA A 46 13.49 -31.70 -9.84
CA ALA A 46 12.45 -32.66 -9.45
C ALA A 46 12.92 -33.65 -8.36
N GLU A 47 14.17 -34.11 -8.42
CA GLU A 47 14.75 -35.04 -7.45
C GLU A 47 14.95 -34.42 -6.06
N ASP A 48 15.01 -33.08 -5.96
CA ASP A 48 15.17 -32.35 -4.71
C ASP A 48 13.82 -31.99 -4.07
N THR A 49 12.71 -32.20 -4.78
CA THR A 49 11.34 -31.88 -4.32
C THR A 49 10.95 -32.75 -3.13
N ASP A 50 11.25 -34.05 -3.20
CA ASP A 50 10.97 -34.99 -2.11
C ASP A 50 11.73 -34.63 -0.84
N TRP A 51 12.99 -34.21 -1.00
CA TRP A 51 13.80 -33.72 0.10
C TRP A 51 13.15 -32.48 0.76
N LEU A 52 12.68 -31.51 -0.03
CA LEU A 52 12.03 -30.31 0.50
C LEU A 52 10.69 -30.64 1.17
N ARG A 53 9.90 -31.54 0.59
CA ARG A 53 8.64 -32.01 1.17
C ARG A 53 8.86 -32.59 2.56
N GLN A 54 9.86 -33.46 2.73
CA GLN A 54 10.18 -34.04 4.04
C GLN A 54 10.60 -32.97 5.06
N ARG A 55 11.23 -31.88 4.63
CA ARG A 55 11.57 -30.75 5.50
C ARG A 55 10.36 -29.96 5.95
N MET A 56 9.44 -29.67 5.03
CA MET A 56 8.19 -28.99 5.35
C MET A 56 7.34 -29.84 6.31
N LEU A 57 7.22 -31.14 6.07
CA LEU A 57 6.55 -32.09 6.97
C LEU A 57 7.22 -32.14 8.35
N SER A 58 8.55 -32.20 8.39
CA SER A 58 9.31 -32.15 9.64
C SER A 58 9.04 -30.84 10.39
N CYS A 59 8.92 -29.71 9.69
CA CYS A 59 8.59 -28.45 10.33
C CYS A 59 7.21 -28.52 11.01
N LEU A 60 6.23 -29.20 10.40
CA LEU A 60 4.87 -29.32 10.93
C LEU A 60 4.71 -30.31 12.09
N ASP A 61 5.44 -31.43 12.05
CA ASP A 61 5.32 -32.57 12.98
C ASP A 61 5.55 -32.21 14.47
N GLY A 62 6.12 -31.03 14.77
CA GLY A 62 6.19 -30.46 16.13
C GLY A 62 7.05 -31.24 17.14
N ARG A 63 7.60 -32.40 16.75
CA ARG A 63 8.47 -33.23 17.59
C ARG A 63 9.76 -32.49 17.92
N GLY A 64 10.13 -32.49 19.20
CA GLY A 64 11.35 -31.82 19.72
C GLY A 64 11.10 -30.48 20.42
N GLY A 65 9.86 -30.01 20.47
CA GLY A 65 9.49 -28.76 21.15
C GLY A 65 9.87 -27.48 20.37
N GLU A 66 9.68 -26.33 21.01
CA GLU A 66 9.81 -25.00 20.38
C GLU A 66 11.21 -24.73 19.78
N VAL A 67 12.27 -25.23 20.42
CA VAL A 67 13.66 -25.02 19.93
C VAL A 67 13.89 -25.74 18.61
N THR A 68 13.48 -27.01 18.50
CA THR A 68 13.60 -27.78 17.26
C THR A 68 12.70 -27.23 16.17
N ALA A 69 11.48 -26.81 16.51
CA ALA A 69 10.56 -26.13 15.59
C ALA A 69 11.19 -24.88 14.97
N ARG A 70 11.80 -24.04 15.80
CA ARG A 70 12.50 -22.81 15.39
C ARG A 70 13.67 -23.12 14.45
N ALA A 71 14.49 -24.12 14.79
CA ALA A 71 15.61 -24.53 13.94
C ALA A 71 15.18 -25.07 12.57
N ARG A 72 14.09 -25.87 12.51
CA ARG A 72 13.53 -26.37 11.24
C ARG A 72 13.00 -25.24 10.36
N ALA A 73 12.34 -24.23 10.96
CA ALA A 73 11.88 -23.06 10.22
C ALA A 73 13.06 -22.22 9.67
N ALA A 74 14.10 -22.02 10.50
CA ALA A 74 15.33 -21.32 10.07
C ALA A 74 16.01 -22.04 8.90
N ASP A 75 16.08 -23.38 8.96
CA ASP A 75 16.63 -24.20 7.88
C ASP A 75 15.83 -24.05 6.58
N LEU A 76 14.50 -24.19 6.63
CA LEU A 76 13.62 -23.97 5.47
C LEU A 76 13.79 -22.57 4.86
N GLY A 77 13.86 -21.55 5.72
CA GLY A 77 14.10 -20.18 5.29
C GLY A 77 15.46 -20.00 4.60
N ARG A 78 16.52 -20.58 5.17
CA ARG A 78 17.86 -20.57 4.58
C ARG A 78 17.88 -21.28 3.24
N THR A 79 17.24 -22.45 3.14
CA THR A 79 17.09 -23.19 1.89
C THR A 79 16.44 -22.29 0.85
N TYR A 80 15.29 -21.68 1.15
CA TYR A 80 14.62 -20.77 0.23
C TYR A 80 15.55 -19.66 -0.29
N LEU A 81 16.31 -19.05 0.62
CA LEU A 81 17.22 -17.96 0.25
C LEU A 81 18.35 -18.43 -0.65
N SER A 82 18.80 -19.68 -0.55
CA SER A 82 19.83 -20.25 -1.44
C SER A 82 19.33 -20.63 -2.84
N LEU A 83 18.02 -20.64 -3.06
CA LEU A 83 17.43 -20.97 -4.36
C LEU A 83 17.51 -19.78 -5.33
N ASP A 84 17.63 -20.12 -6.61
CA ASP A 84 17.45 -19.19 -7.73
C ASP A 84 15.95 -18.88 -7.96
N PRO A 85 15.59 -17.95 -8.87
CA PRO A 85 14.19 -17.62 -9.11
C PRO A 85 13.30 -18.83 -9.47
N SER A 86 13.81 -19.79 -10.25
CA SER A 86 13.05 -20.98 -10.64
C SER A 86 12.85 -21.93 -9.46
N GLY A 87 13.88 -22.09 -8.62
CA GLY A 87 13.80 -22.90 -7.41
C GLY A 87 12.86 -22.30 -6.37
N ARG A 88 12.86 -20.98 -6.21
CA ARG A 88 11.92 -20.25 -5.34
C ARG A 88 10.48 -20.44 -5.77
N GLU A 89 10.19 -20.32 -7.07
CA GLU A 89 8.85 -20.57 -7.59
C GLU A 89 8.41 -22.02 -7.31
N ARG A 90 9.29 -23.00 -7.56
CA ARG A 90 9.01 -24.42 -7.25
C ARG A 90 8.78 -24.67 -5.76
N PHE A 91 9.54 -24.02 -4.89
CA PHE A 91 9.34 -24.07 -3.44
C PHE A 91 7.95 -23.56 -3.06
N LEU A 92 7.57 -22.38 -3.56
CA LEU A 92 6.29 -21.76 -3.26
C LEU A 92 5.13 -22.58 -3.82
N ARG A 93 5.28 -23.13 -5.02
CA ARG A 93 4.29 -24.01 -5.66
C ARG A 93 4.08 -25.29 -4.85
N LEU A 94 5.16 -25.92 -4.37
CA LEU A 94 5.07 -27.09 -3.48
C LEU A 94 4.29 -26.76 -2.20
N LEU A 95 4.62 -25.63 -1.55
CA LEU A 95 3.93 -25.15 -0.36
C LEU A 95 2.44 -24.86 -0.63
N ALA A 96 2.13 -24.27 -1.78
CA ALA A 96 0.77 -23.94 -2.17
C ALA A 96 -0.07 -25.19 -2.48
N SER A 97 0.51 -26.18 -3.19
CA SER A 97 -0.23 -27.35 -3.68
C SER A 97 -0.35 -28.48 -2.67
N GLU A 98 0.72 -28.82 -1.95
CA GLU A 98 0.76 -30.02 -1.11
C GLU A 98 0.49 -29.75 0.38
N PHE A 99 0.58 -28.48 0.80
CA PHE A 99 0.34 -28.06 2.18
C PHE A 99 -0.92 -27.18 2.30
N ASP A 100 -1.88 -27.40 1.41
CA ASP A 100 -3.26 -26.89 1.51
C ASP A 100 -4.13 -27.78 2.40
N VAL A 101 -5.40 -27.41 2.55
CA VAL A 101 -6.42 -28.21 3.21
C VAL A 101 -6.58 -29.60 2.59
N ASP A 102 -6.78 -30.61 3.43
CA ASP A 102 -7.13 -31.96 2.99
C ASP A 102 -8.61 -32.00 2.60
N ARG A 103 -8.88 -32.10 1.29
CA ARG A 103 -10.25 -32.13 0.76
C ARG A 103 -11.05 -33.33 1.25
N SER A 104 -10.40 -34.47 1.47
CA SER A 104 -11.07 -35.68 1.97
C SER A 104 -11.52 -35.51 3.42
N GLU A 105 -10.70 -34.83 4.23
CA GLU A 105 -11.03 -34.49 5.61
C GLU A 105 -12.15 -33.44 5.67
N ILE A 106 -12.14 -32.44 4.78
CA ILE A 106 -13.24 -31.47 4.65
C ILE A 106 -14.55 -32.18 4.33
N ASP A 107 -14.57 -33.07 3.33
CA ASP A 107 -15.78 -33.79 2.93
C ASP A 107 -16.34 -34.64 4.08
N ARG A 108 -15.46 -35.25 4.88
CA ARG A 108 -15.82 -36.00 6.09
C ARG A 108 -16.40 -35.09 7.17
N CYS A 109 -15.79 -33.94 7.43
CA CYS A 109 -16.28 -32.94 8.39
C CYS A 109 -17.64 -32.36 7.96
N CYS A 110 -17.82 -32.06 6.68
CA CYS A 110 -19.09 -31.59 6.11
C CYS A 110 -20.18 -32.65 6.27
N SER A 111 -19.89 -33.92 5.96
CA SER A 111 -20.83 -35.02 6.15
C SER A 111 -21.25 -35.18 7.61
N THR A 112 -20.30 -35.04 8.54
CA THR A 112 -20.55 -35.09 9.99
C THR A 112 -21.44 -33.92 10.44
N LEU A 113 -21.19 -32.71 9.92
CA LEU A 113 -21.98 -31.52 10.22
C LEU A 113 -23.41 -31.62 9.71
N LEU A 114 -23.60 -32.15 8.49
CA LEU A 114 -24.92 -32.34 7.89
C LEU A 114 -25.72 -33.44 8.59
N GLY A 115 -25.05 -34.47 9.11
CA GLY A 115 -25.67 -35.57 9.87
C GLY A 115 -25.96 -35.25 11.34
N ALA A 116 -25.50 -34.12 11.88
CA ALA A 116 -25.69 -33.77 13.28
C ALA A 116 -27.15 -33.35 13.57
N THR A 117 -27.82 -34.12 14.45
CA THR A 117 -29.23 -33.89 14.81
C THR A 117 -29.40 -33.08 16.09
N HIS A 118 -28.39 -33.06 16.96
CA HIS A 118 -28.40 -32.33 18.24
C HIS A 118 -27.45 -31.13 18.22
N ALA A 119 -27.78 -30.09 19.00
CA ALA A 119 -27.05 -28.82 19.00
C ALA A 119 -25.59 -28.96 19.46
N ASP A 120 -25.31 -29.84 20.41
CA ASP A 120 -23.98 -30.16 20.92
C ASP A 120 -23.11 -30.87 19.86
N GLN A 121 -23.68 -31.86 19.17
CA GLN A 121 -23.04 -32.56 18.05
C GLN A 121 -22.73 -31.60 16.91
N ARG A 122 -23.68 -30.72 16.58
CA ARG A 122 -23.50 -29.69 15.54
C ARG A 122 -22.36 -28.73 15.91
N ALA A 123 -22.34 -28.22 17.14
CA ALA A 123 -21.28 -27.34 17.60
C ALA A 123 -19.89 -28.03 17.58
N ALA A 124 -19.82 -29.33 17.91
CA ALA A 124 -18.59 -30.11 17.80
C ALA A 124 -18.15 -30.29 16.33
N ALA A 125 -19.07 -30.60 15.43
CA ALA A 125 -18.80 -30.73 14.00
C ALA A 125 -18.35 -29.40 13.37
N GLU A 126 -18.95 -28.27 13.77
CA GLU A 126 -18.51 -26.94 13.33
C GLU A 126 -17.09 -26.59 13.82
N ARG A 127 -16.71 -27.01 15.04
CA ARG A 127 -15.33 -26.84 15.52
C ARG A 127 -14.36 -27.71 14.73
N ALA A 128 -14.71 -28.96 14.46
CA ALA A 128 -13.89 -29.86 13.65
C ALA A 128 -13.69 -29.33 12.23
N LEU A 129 -14.76 -28.84 11.59
CA LEU A 129 -14.68 -28.24 10.25
C LEU A 129 -13.80 -26.97 10.25
N ARG A 130 -13.90 -26.12 11.27
CA ARG A 130 -13.01 -24.95 11.41
C ARG A 130 -11.54 -25.34 11.47
N ILE A 131 -11.20 -26.41 12.19
CA ILE A 131 -9.84 -26.94 12.28
C ILE A 131 -9.39 -27.53 10.94
N ALA A 132 -10.24 -28.30 10.27
CA ALA A 132 -9.93 -28.93 8.97
C ALA A 132 -9.74 -27.91 7.83
N LEU A 133 -10.38 -26.74 7.93
CA LEU A 133 -10.24 -25.64 6.98
C LEU A 133 -8.96 -24.81 7.18
N GLU A 134 -8.16 -25.06 8.22
CA GLU A 134 -6.88 -24.37 8.40
C GLU A 134 -5.78 -25.13 7.65
N PRO A 135 -5.22 -24.59 6.55
CA PRO A 135 -4.25 -25.32 5.76
C PRO A 135 -2.91 -25.44 6.52
N PRO A 136 -2.21 -26.59 6.44
CA PRO A 136 -0.94 -26.80 7.13
C PRO A 136 0.11 -25.73 6.83
N ARG A 137 0.13 -25.15 5.62
CA ARG A 137 1.03 -24.06 5.25
C ARG A 137 0.95 -22.86 6.20
N ILE A 138 -0.22 -22.53 6.75
CA ILE A 138 -0.36 -21.42 7.73
C ILE A 138 0.43 -21.70 9.00
N SER A 139 0.38 -22.94 9.51
CA SER A 139 1.14 -23.35 10.68
C SER A 139 2.65 -23.29 10.42
N LEU A 140 3.09 -23.65 9.21
CA LEU A 140 4.49 -23.53 8.80
C LEU A 140 4.92 -22.05 8.76
N LEU A 141 4.13 -21.19 8.10
CA LEU A 141 4.42 -19.76 7.98
C LEU A 141 4.47 -19.08 9.36
N ARG A 142 3.57 -19.40 10.29
CA ARG A 142 3.59 -18.87 11.66
C ARG A 142 4.90 -19.12 12.40
N ARG A 143 5.62 -20.20 12.11
CA ARG A 143 6.90 -20.52 12.78
C ARG A 143 8.00 -19.50 12.48
N PHE A 144 7.91 -18.79 11.34
CA PHE A 144 8.84 -17.70 11.04
C PHE A 144 8.69 -16.50 11.99
N ASN A 145 7.53 -16.30 12.63
CA ASN A 145 7.34 -15.18 13.57
C ASN A 145 8.31 -15.23 14.77
N ALA A 146 8.78 -16.43 15.14
CA ALA A 146 9.76 -16.63 16.23
C ALA A 146 11.24 -16.44 15.77
N LEU A 147 11.48 -16.27 14.48
CA LEU A 147 12.82 -16.08 13.93
C LEU A 147 13.20 -14.60 13.88
N PRO A 148 14.49 -14.27 14.10
CA PRO A 148 15.00 -12.94 13.78
C PRO A 148 14.71 -12.64 12.30
N GLU A 149 14.19 -11.46 12.00
CA GLU A 149 13.78 -11.04 10.65
C GLU A 149 12.77 -11.96 9.94
N GLY A 150 12.12 -12.88 10.66
CA GLY A 150 11.19 -13.83 10.05
C GLY A 150 9.90 -13.18 9.55
N VAL A 151 9.45 -12.10 10.20
CA VAL A 151 8.29 -11.32 9.71
C VAL A 151 8.65 -10.60 8.41
N LYS A 152 9.81 -9.93 8.34
CA LYS A 152 10.32 -9.32 7.10
C LYS A 152 10.44 -10.34 5.97
N PHE A 153 10.98 -11.53 6.28
CA PHE A 153 11.05 -12.62 5.31
C PHE A 153 9.67 -12.95 4.72
N LEU A 154 8.63 -13.08 5.55
CA LEU A 154 7.27 -13.37 5.06
C LEU A 154 6.66 -12.23 4.25
N VAL A 155 6.92 -10.98 4.64
CA VAL A 155 6.55 -9.79 3.85
C VAL A 155 7.20 -9.86 2.46
N ASP A 156 8.48 -10.18 2.38
CA ASP A 156 9.18 -10.30 1.10
C ASP A 156 8.66 -11.46 0.25
N ARG A 157 8.33 -12.60 0.87
CA ARG A 157 7.71 -13.73 0.16
C ARG A 157 6.35 -13.36 -0.39
N ARG A 158 5.54 -12.60 0.36
CA ARG A 158 4.28 -12.09 -0.16
C ARG A 158 4.50 -11.14 -1.34
N ALA A 159 5.51 -10.27 -1.28
CA ALA A 159 5.84 -9.38 -2.39
C ALA A 159 6.16 -10.15 -3.68
N GLU A 160 6.91 -11.25 -3.59
CA GLU A 160 7.19 -12.16 -4.71
C GLU A 160 5.91 -12.88 -5.21
N LEU A 161 5.06 -13.33 -4.29
CA LEU A 161 3.80 -14.02 -4.62
C LEU A 161 2.75 -13.12 -5.30
N ILE A 162 2.76 -11.81 -5.04
CA ILE A 162 1.84 -10.87 -5.72
C ILE A 162 2.00 -10.93 -7.24
N ASP A 163 3.24 -11.10 -7.74
CA ASP A 163 3.49 -11.22 -9.18
C ASP A 163 3.17 -12.63 -9.69
N LEU A 164 3.69 -13.64 -8.99
CA LEU A 164 3.51 -15.04 -9.40
C LEU A 164 2.04 -15.48 -9.38
N GLY A 165 1.24 -14.95 -8.44
CA GLY A 165 -0.17 -15.28 -8.27
C GLY A 165 -1.10 -14.71 -9.35
N GLN A 166 -0.66 -13.73 -10.15
CA GLN A 166 -1.53 -13.13 -11.19
C GLN A 166 -2.00 -14.15 -12.23
N ASN A 167 -1.17 -15.16 -12.51
CA ASN A 167 -1.43 -16.18 -13.53
C ASN A 167 -1.51 -17.61 -12.96
N ASP A 168 -1.41 -17.78 -11.64
CA ASP A 168 -1.46 -19.09 -10.98
C ASP A 168 -2.44 -19.09 -9.79
N PRO A 169 -3.61 -19.72 -9.92
CA PRO A 169 -4.60 -19.81 -8.84
C PRO A 169 -4.07 -20.47 -7.56
N LEU A 170 -3.11 -21.39 -7.65
CA LEU A 170 -2.53 -22.04 -6.46
C LEU A 170 -1.68 -21.04 -5.67
N LEU A 171 -0.82 -20.30 -6.36
CA LEU A 171 0.02 -19.28 -5.74
C LEU A 171 -0.81 -18.08 -5.25
N ALA A 172 -1.89 -17.74 -5.96
CA ALA A 172 -2.86 -16.74 -5.49
C ALA A 172 -3.52 -17.17 -4.15
N GLY A 173 -3.85 -18.45 -3.99
CA GLY A 173 -4.36 -18.98 -2.72
C GLY A 173 -3.36 -18.83 -1.57
N LEU A 174 -2.08 -19.15 -1.82
CA LEU A 174 -1.01 -18.96 -0.83
C LEU A 174 -0.75 -17.47 -0.51
N GLU A 175 -0.81 -16.59 -1.52
CA GLU A 175 -0.68 -15.13 -1.33
C GLU A 175 -1.77 -14.59 -0.41
N GLU A 176 -3.02 -14.98 -0.64
CA GLU A 176 -4.17 -14.51 0.14
C GLU A 176 -4.10 -15.03 1.60
N ASP A 177 -3.62 -16.25 1.80
CA ASP A 177 -3.32 -16.80 3.12
C ASP A 177 -2.24 -15.99 3.86
N LEU A 178 -1.15 -15.62 3.17
CA LEU A 178 -0.11 -14.74 3.70
C LEU A 178 -0.64 -13.35 4.00
N LYS A 179 -1.47 -12.78 3.12
CA LYS A 179 -2.11 -11.48 3.31
C LYS A 179 -2.94 -11.45 4.59
N ARG A 180 -3.76 -12.48 4.84
CA ARG A 180 -4.55 -12.61 6.07
C ARG A 180 -3.67 -12.77 7.30
N LEU A 181 -2.64 -13.61 7.21
CA LEU A 181 -1.70 -13.82 8.31
C LEU A 181 -1.00 -12.52 8.70
N LEU A 182 -0.45 -11.80 7.73
CA LEU A 182 0.20 -10.51 7.93
C LEU A 182 -0.82 -9.44 8.39
N GLY A 183 -2.03 -9.43 7.85
CA GLY A 183 -3.10 -8.51 8.29
C GLY A 183 -3.40 -8.60 9.78
N ASN A 184 -3.31 -9.79 10.37
CA ASN A 184 -3.49 -9.99 11.81
C ASN A 184 -2.27 -9.54 12.65
N TRP A 185 -1.08 -9.42 12.04
CA TRP A 185 0.14 -9.02 12.73
C TRP A 185 0.43 -7.52 12.63
N PHE A 186 0.00 -6.87 11.55
CA PHE A 186 0.26 -5.46 11.26
C PHE A 186 -0.90 -4.53 11.63
N ASP A 187 -1.48 -4.74 12.81
CA ASP A 187 -2.50 -3.84 13.36
C ASP A 187 -1.88 -2.54 13.90
N ILE A 188 -2.62 -1.42 13.82
CA ILE A 188 -2.15 -0.10 14.27
C ILE A 188 -1.70 -0.09 15.74
N GLY A 189 -2.34 -0.92 16.58
CA GLY A 189 -2.05 -1.03 18.00
C GLY A 189 -0.63 -1.52 18.29
N PHE A 190 0.01 -2.19 17.33
CA PHE A 190 1.39 -2.65 17.44
C PHE A 190 2.40 -1.72 16.78
N LEU A 191 1.95 -0.70 16.04
CA LEU A 191 2.86 0.18 15.32
C LEU A 191 3.41 1.30 16.21
N GLU A 192 4.70 1.54 16.10
CA GLU A 192 5.41 2.64 16.74
C GLU A 192 5.58 3.79 15.76
N LEU A 193 5.04 4.97 16.12
CA LEU A 193 5.29 6.21 15.40
C LEU A 193 6.62 6.80 15.86
N LYS A 194 7.55 7.02 14.93
CA LYS A 194 8.83 7.68 15.20
C LYS A 194 8.99 8.91 14.29
N ARG A 195 9.54 9.99 14.85
CA ARG A 195 9.97 11.14 14.07
C ARG A 195 11.30 10.82 13.40
N ILE A 196 11.39 11.10 12.11
CA ILE A 196 12.62 11.00 11.32
C ILE A 196 13.22 12.40 11.20
N THR A 197 14.53 12.49 11.41
CA THR A 197 15.30 13.72 11.34
C THR A 197 16.63 13.45 10.64
N TRP A 198 17.41 14.50 10.35
CA TRP A 198 18.73 14.36 9.75
C TRP A 198 19.72 13.57 10.63
N GLU A 199 19.49 13.50 11.93
CA GLU A 199 20.28 12.72 12.89
C GLU A 199 19.91 11.23 12.91
N SER A 200 18.90 10.81 12.16
CA SER A 200 18.50 9.40 12.06
C SER A 200 19.60 8.57 11.39
N PRO A 201 19.70 7.25 11.68
CA PRO A 201 20.73 6.41 11.09
C PRO A 201 20.73 6.46 9.55
N ALA A 202 21.91 6.61 8.94
CA ALA A 202 22.03 6.73 7.48
C ALA A 202 21.38 5.54 6.74
N ALA A 203 21.50 4.31 7.27
CA ALA A 203 20.86 3.13 6.68
C ALA A 203 19.31 3.22 6.64
N LEU A 204 18.69 3.94 7.59
CA LEU A 204 17.25 4.21 7.58
C LEU A 204 16.92 5.29 6.54
N LEU A 205 17.72 6.35 6.47
CA LEU A 205 17.55 7.43 5.50
C LEU A 205 17.67 6.91 4.05
N GLU A 206 18.63 6.03 3.78
CA GLU A 206 18.78 5.34 2.49
C GLU A 206 17.52 4.54 2.11
N LYS A 207 16.92 3.83 3.08
CA LYS A 207 15.66 3.11 2.86
C LYS A 207 14.52 4.06 2.50
N LEU A 208 14.39 5.20 3.18
CA LEU A 208 13.37 6.19 2.86
C LEU A 208 13.52 6.75 1.44
N MET A 209 14.76 7.01 1.00
CA MET A 209 15.04 7.40 -0.38
C MET A 209 14.60 6.34 -1.39
N ALA A 210 14.91 5.06 -1.11
CA ALA A 210 14.53 3.94 -1.97
C ALA A 210 13.02 3.67 -2.01
N TYR A 211 12.31 4.02 -0.94
CA TYR A 211 10.87 3.72 -0.77
C TYR A 211 9.93 4.85 -1.16
N GLU A 212 10.45 6.04 -1.48
CA GLU A 212 9.60 7.18 -1.81
C GLU A 212 8.85 6.97 -3.13
N ALA A 213 7.53 6.82 -3.01
CA ALA A 213 6.66 6.39 -4.09
C ALA A 213 5.83 7.52 -4.71
N VAL A 214 5.73 8.68 -4.06
CA VAL A 214 4.92 9.82 -4.52
C VAL A 214 5.80 10.78 -5.32
N HIS A 215 6.85 11.32 -4.69
CA HIS A 215 7.78 12.30 -5.23
C HIS A 215 9.23 11.85 -5.01
N GLU A 216 9.80 11.15 -6.00
CA GLU A 216 11.15 10.58 -5.97
C GLU A 216 12.19 11.51 -5.32
N ILE A 217 12.95 10.98 -4.37
CA ILE A 217 14.04 11.71 -3.70
C ILE A 217 15.30 11.60 -4.56
N ARG A 218 15.75 12.71 -5.13
CA ARG A 218 16.82 12.71 -6.15
C ARG A 218 18.21 12.49 -5.59
N GLY A 219 18.40 12.71 -4.28
CA GLY A 219 19.68 12.56 -3.62
C GLY A 219 19.67 13.01 -2.16
N TRP A 220 20.85 13.01 -1.54
CA TRP A 220 21.00 13.37 -0.13
C TRP A 220 20.67 14.84 0.18
N THR A 221 20.92 15.75 -0.76
CA THR A 221 20.57 17.17 -0.61
C THR A 221 19.05 17.36 -0.57
N ASP A 222 18.32 16.73 -1.49
CA ASP A 222 16.86 16.72 -1.51
C ASP A 222 16.30 16.09 -0.22
N LEU A 223 16.84 14.94 0.21
CA LEU A 223 16.43 14.32 1.48
C LEU A 223 16.65 15.27 2.67
N LYS A 224 17.80 15.95 2.72
CA LYS A 224 18.08 16.91 3.78
C LYS A 224 17.05 18.04 3.79
N ASN A 225 16.74 18.59 2.61
CA ASN A 225 15.73 19.64 2.45
C ASN A 225 14.35 19.19 2.99
N ARG A 226 13.96 17.94 2.73
CA ARG A 226 12.71 17.33 3.25
C ARG A 226 12.72 17.06 4.77
N LEU A 227 13.87 17.23 5.42
CA LEU A 227 14.06 17.06 6.86
C LEU A 227 14.46 18.37 7.58
N GLU A 228 14.43 19.50 6.87
CA GLU A 228 14.74 20.84 7.43
C GLU A 228 13.68 21.30 8.46
N ALA A 229 13.94 22.44 9.10
CA ALA A 229 13.19 22.94 10.26
C ALA A 229 11.68 23.16 10.02
N ASP A 230 11.27 23.50 8.80
CA ASP A 230 9.88 23.68 8.36
C ASP A 230 9.26 22.41 7.75
N ARG A 231 9.96 21.28 7.85
CA ARG A 231 9.49 19.96 7.46
C ARG A 231 9.39 19.04 8.66
N ARG A 232 8.49 18.06 8.58
CA ARG A 232 8.44 16.93 9.51
C ARG A 232 8.30 15.65 8.72
N CYS A 233 9.11 14.66 9.06
CA CYS A 233 8.96 13.32 8.54
C CYS A 233 8.68 12.36 9.70
N PHE A 234 7.71 11.49 9.52
CA PHE A 234 7.35 10.46 10.48
C PHE A 234 7.34 9.11 9.79
N ALA A 235 7.70 8.05 10.52
CA ALA A 235 7.57 6.69 10.03
C ALA A 235 6.97 5.76 11.10
N PHE A 236 6.19 4.79 10.62
CA PHE A 236 5.62 3.72 11.41
C PHE A 236 6.49 2.48 11.32
N PHE A 237 6.82 1.91 12.47
CA PHE A 237 7.62 0.69 12.60
C PHE A 237 6.82 -0.38 13.31
N HIS A 238 7.09 -1.64 12.98
CA HIS A 238 6.58 -2.77 13.74
C HIS A 238 7.72 -3.33 14.63
N PRO A 239 7.46 -3.72 15.89
CA PRO A 239 8.51 -4.21 16.80
C PRO A 239 9.31 -5.41 16.28
N ARG A 240 8.73 -6.21 15.37
CA ARG A 240 9.40 -7.34 14.70
C ARG A 240 10.09 -6.97 13.39
N MET A 241 10.07 -5.69 13.02
CA MET A 241 10.75 -5.12 11.86
C MET A 241 11.27 -3.70 12.23
N PRO A 242 12.13 -3.59 13.27
CA PRO A 242 12.47 -2.30 13.88
C PRO A 242 13.28 -1.37 12.96
N ASP A 243 14.01 -1.94 12.00
CA ASP A 243 14.86 -1.21 11.05
C ASP A 243 14.17 -0.99 9.70
N GLU A 244 12.90 -1.34 9.59
CA GLU A 244 12.10 -1.24 8.36
C GLU A 244 10.95 -0.26 8.57
N PRO A 245 11.00 0.94 7.95
CA PRO A 245 9.84 1.79 7.92
C PRO A 245 8.75 1.08 7.12
N LEU A 246 7.53 1.04 7.63
CA LEU A 246 6.38 0.43 6.96
C LEU A 246 5.62 1.46 6.14
N ILE A 247 5.34 2.58 6.79
CA ILE A 247 4.74 3.77 6.20
C ILE A 247 5.56 4.95 6.66
N PHE A 248 5.90 5.85 5.76
CA PHE A 248 6.37 7.17 6.16
C PHE A 248 5.52 8.28 5.57
N VAL A 249 5.56 9.41 6.26
CA VAL A 249 4.69 10.55 6.08
C VAL A 249 5.56 11.80 6.10
N GLU A 250 5.58 12.52 4.99
CA GLU A 250 6.25 13.81 4.87
C GLU A 250 5.25 14.96 4.99
N VAL A 251 5.62 15.96 5.77
CA VAL A 251 4.77 17.09 6.15
C VAL A 251 5.53 18.39 5.97
N ALA A 252 4.91 19.35 5.28
CA ALA A 252 5.38 20.72 5.18
C ALA A 252 4.60 21.61 6.16
N LEU A 253 5.30 22.46 6.90
CA LEU A 253 4.72 23.42 7.83
C LEU A 253 4.61 24.78 7.13
N VAL A 254 3.39 25.21 6.84
CA VAL A 254 3.10 26.38 5.99
C VAL A 254 2.00 27.27 6.59
N SER A 255 1.73 28.38 5.91
CA SER A 255 0.58 29.26 6.18
C SER A 255 -0.53 29.00 5.17
N GLY A 256 -1.64 28.44 5.63
CA GLY A 256 -2.78 28.06 4.81
C GLY A 256 -2.60 26.80 3.96
N MET A 257 -3.63 26.44 3.18
CA MET A 257 -3.61 25.24 2.34
C MET A 257 -2.91 25.46 1.00
N THR A 258 -1.89 24.65 0.70
CA THR A 258 -1.15 24.66 -0.56
C THR A 258 -1.91 23.95 -1.69
N ALA A 259 -1.79 24.47 -2.91
CA ALA A 259 -2.41 23.92 -4.12
C ALA A 259 -1.43 23.19 -5.06
N GLU A 260 -0.15 23.56 -5.03
CA GLU A 260 0.89 23.07 -5.95
C GLU A 260 2.02 22.38 -5.18
N ILE A 261 2.53 21.28 -5.74
CA ILE A 261 3.60 20.51 -5.08
C ILE A 261 4.99 21.07 -5.37
N GLN A 262 5.20 21.65 -6.55
CA GLN A 262 6.50 22.14 -7.01
C GLN A 262 7.15 23.12 -6.00
N PRO A 263 6.42 24.09 -5.41
CA PRO A 263 7.00 24.98 -4.40
C PRO A 263 7.41 24.27 -3.10
N LEU A 264 6.79 23.15 -2.75
CA LEU A 264 7.15 22.39 -1.54
C LEU A 264 8.43 21.57 -1.72
N LEU A 265 8.73 21.18 -2.97
CA LEU A 265 9.90 20.40 -3.36
C LEU A 265 11.08 21.28 -3.84
N ASP A 266 10.91 22.60 -3.91
CA ASP A 266 11.97 23.50 -4.34
C ASP A 266 13.08 23.60 -3.28
N GLU A 267 14.25 23.03 -3.58
CA GLU A 267 15.45 23.07 -2.73
C GLU A 267 16.02 24.49 -2.54
N ALA A 268 15.67 25.43 -3.42
CA ALA A 268 16.08 26.83 -3.31
C ALA A 268 15.12 27.69 -2.47
N ALA A 269 13.98 27.13 -2.06
CA ALA A 269 13.01 27.85 -1.24
C ALA A 269 13.62 28.18 0.15
N PRO A 270 13.35 29.38 0.70
CA PRO A 270 13.82 29.73 2.02
C PRO A 270 13.14 28.84 3.08
N ILE A 271 13.93 28.37 4.04
CA ILE A 271 13.44 27.57 5.17
C ILE A 271 12.50 28.43 6.02
N GLY A 272 11.26 27.97 6.18
CA GLY A 272 10.26 28.63 7.01
C GLY A 272 10.55 28.53 8.51
N ASP A 273 9.93 29.42 9.30
CA ASP A 273 9.88 29.26 10.76
C ASP A 273 8.69 28.35 11.14
N PRO A 274 8.91 27.15 11.69
CA PRO A 274 7.84 26.22 12.07
C PRO A 274 6.88 26.81 13.13
N HIS A 275 7.31 27.79 13.94
CA HIS A 275 6.45 28.42 14.95
C HIS A 275 5.50 29.48 14.37
N LEU A 276 5.72 29.89 13.12
CA LEU A 276 4.82 30.79 12.40
C LEU A 276 3.78 30.04 11.57
N ALA A 277 4.00 28.75 11.30
CA ALA A 277 3.06 27.92 10.55
C ALA A 277 1.71 27.75 11.28
N ASP A 278 0.63 27.78 10.51
CA ASP A 278 -0.73 27.52 10.98
C ASP A 278 -1.32 26.23 10.39
N THR A 279 -0.66 25.65 9.39
CA THR A 279 -1.16 24.51 8.62
C THR A 279 -0.03 23.50 8.38
N ALA A 280 -0.33 22.23 8.66
CA ALA A 280 0.49 21.08 8.28
C ALA A 280 -0.05 20.48 6.98
N ILE A 281 0.80 20.42 5.96
CA ILE A 281 0.49 19.83 4.65
C ILE A 281 1.18 18.47 4.50
N PHE A 282 0.40 17.40 4.56
CA PHE A 282 0.85 16.03 4.28
C PHE A 282 1.00 15.87 2.76
N TYR A 283 2.21 16.00 2.23
CA TYR A 283 2.46 16.00 0.78
C TYR A 283 3.02 14.67 0.25
N SER A 284 3.53 13.80 1.12
CA SER A 284 3.87 12.42 0.75
C SER A 284 3.47 11.44 1.85
N ILE A 285 2.85 10.33 1.45
CA ILE A 285 2.56 9.18 2.31
C ILE A 285 2.88 7.93 1.49
N SER A 286 3.94 7.24 1.89
CA SER A 286 4.50 6.13 1.12
C SER A 286 4.40 4.84 1.93
N ASN A 287 3.87 3.77 1.31
CA ASN A 287 3.99 2.41 1.84
C ASN A 287 5.29 1.81 1.33
N CYS A 288 6.23 1.56 2.24
CA CYS A 288 7.56 1.09 1.94
C CYS A 288 7.61 -0.38 1.53
N GLN A 289 6.62 -1.16 1.96
CA GLN A 289 6.66 -2.61 1.91
C GLN A 289 5.63 -3.12 0.92
N ARG A 290 6.09 -3.47 -0.29
CA ARG A 290 5.23 -4.04 -1.34
C ARG A 290 4.47 -5.27 -0.86
N GLY A 291 5.11 -6.11 -0.03
CA GLY A 291 4.51 -7.27 0.60
C GLY A 291 3.40 -6.96 1.62
N LEU A 292 3.16 -5.69 1.94
CA LEU A 292 2.03 -5.22 2.77
C LEU A 292 0.97 -4.49 1.94
N ALA A 293 1.08 -4.49 0.61
CA ALA A 293 0.06 -3.88 -0.26
C ALA A 293 -1.32 -4.51 -0.01
N GLY A 294 -2.34 -3.69 0.18
CA GLY A 294 -3.72 -4.12 0.48
C GLY A 294 -3.94 -4.62 1.91
N ILE A 295 -2.96 -4.50 2.81
CA ILE A 295 -3.14 -4.69 4.25
C ILE A 295 -3.44 -3.32 4.87
N SER A 296 -4.54 -3.27 5.62
CA SER A 296 -4.88 -2.07 6.40
C SER A 296 -4.08 -2.10 7.69
N PHE A 297 -3.31 -1.05 7.94
CA PHE A 297 -2.59 -0.83 9.20
C PHE A 297 -3.48 -0.20 10.27
N GLY A 298 -4.77 -0.53 10.27
CA GLY A 298 -5.80 0.15 11.04
C GLY A 298 -6.17 1.53 10.50
N ASP A 299 -7.32 2.00 10.97
CA ASP A 299 -7.83 3.33 10.70
C ASP A 299 -7.18 4.33 11.68
N PHE A 300 -7.10 5.62 11.30
CA PHE A 300 -6.50 6.70 12.11
C PHE A 300 -4.96 6.78 12.18
N LEU A 301 -4.25 6.22 11.20
CA LEU A 301 -2.80 6.40 11.05
C LEU A 301 -2.41 7.89 11.03
N ILE A 302 -3.14 8.67 10.23
CA ILE A 302 -2.88 10.11 10.11
C ILE A 302 -3.26 10.87 11.39
N LYS A 303 -4.27 10.40 12.15
CA LYS A 303 -4.63 11.00 13.43
C LYS A 303 -3.44 10.99 14.39
N ARG A 304 -2.66 9.91 14.45
CA ARG A 304 -1.47 9.84 15.33
C ARG A 304 -0.42 10.88 14.96
N VAL A 305 -0.23 11.13 13.66
CA VAL A 305 0.70 12.17 13.19
C VAL A 305 0.15 13.57 13.49
N VAL A 306 -1.15 13.79 13.27
CA VAL A 306 -1.85 15.04 13.63
C VAL A 306 -1.72 15.32 15.14
N ASP A 307 -1.97 14.33 15.99
CA ASP A 307 -1.87 14.46 17.45
C ASP A 307 -0.43 14.79 17.88
N ALA A 308 0.58 14.15 17.26
CA ALA A 308 1.99 14.45 17.51
C ALA A 308 2.35 15.89 17.10
N LEU A 309 1.92 16.33 15.91
CA LEU A 309 2.14 17.69 15.41
C LEU A 309 1.42 18.74 16.26
N ALA A 310 0.17 18.49 16.65
CA ALA A 310 -0.60 19.41 17.49
C ALA A 310 0.01 19.57 18.89
N THR A 311 0.61 18.51 19.41
CA THR A 311 1.34 18.54 20.69
C THR A 311 2.65 19.32 20.56
N GLU A 312 3.41 19.11 19.48
CA GLU A 312 4.69 19.78 19.24
C GLU A 312 4.51 21.28 18.91
N LEU A 313 3.51 21.60 18.08
CA LEU A 313 3.29 22.93 17.50
C LEU A 313 1.83 23.38 17.72
N PRO A 314 1.49 23.94 18.90
CA PRO A 314 0.11 24.30 19.26
C PRO A 314 -0.55 25.37 18.38
N ARG A 315 0.23 26.06 17.54
CA ARG A 315 -0.26 27.07 16.59
C ARG A 315 -0.89 26.45 15.35
N LEU A 316 -0.60 25.18 15.06
CA LEU A 316 -1.19 24.46 13.94
C LEU A 316 -2.68 24.25 14.18
N LYS A 317 -3.49 24.76 13.24
CA LYS A 317 -4.95 24.63 13.23
C LYS A 317 -5.44 23.88 11.99
N GLY A 318 -4.71 23.97 10.89
CA GLY A 318 -4.99 23.26 9.64
C GLY A 318 -4.18 21.97 9.54
N PHE A 319 -4.85 20.87 9.21
CA PHE A 319 -4.21 19.60 8.86
C PHE A 319 -4.82 19.15 7.53
N ALA A 320 -4.09 19.30 6.45
CA ALA A 320 -4.58 18.96 5.12
C ALA A 320 -3.51 18.20 4.35
N THR A 321 -3.90 17.40 3.38
CA THR A 321 -2.94 16.74 2.49
C THR A 321 -2.77 17.56 1.22
N LEU A 322 -1.75 17.26 0.43
CA LEU A 322 -1.70 17.58 -0.98
C LEU A 322 -1.46 16.26 -1.71
N SER A 323 -2.54 15.58 -2.08
CA SER A 323 -2.52 14.19 -2.53
C SER A 323 -2.70 14.06 -4.05
N PRO A 324 -2.06 13.05 -4.69
CA PRO A 324 -2.30 12.73 -6.10
C PRO A 324 -3.66 12.05 -6.31
N VAL A 325 -4.08 11.92 -7.59
CA VAL A 325 -5.29 11.20 -8.00
C VAL A 325 -4.96 10.14 -9.07
N PRO A 326 -4.22 9.06 -8.71
CA PRO A 326 -3.51 8.20 -9.65
C PRO A 326 -4.39 7.50 -10.70
N GLY A 327 -5.66 7.25 -10.39
CA GLY A 327 -6.58 6.52 -11.26
C GLY A 327 -7.46 7.39 -12.16
N PHE A 328 -7.35 8.72 -12.10
CA PHE A 328 -8.33 9.60 -12.74
C PHE A 328 -8.26 9.58 -14.27
N CYS A 329 -7.07 9.73 -14.87
CA CYS A 329 -6.94 9.71 -16.34
C CYS A 329 -7.37 8.36 -16.93
N ALA A 330 -6.94 7.25 -16.32
CA ALA A 330 -7.35 5.91 -16.75
C ALA A 330 -8.87 5.71 -16.65
N TRP A 331 -9.50 6.25 -15.60
CA TRP A 331 -10.96 6.27 -15.50
C TRP A 331 -11.58 7.12 -16.61
N LEU A 332 -11.05 8.31 -16.86
CA LEU A 332 -11.56 9.25 -17.87
C LEU A 332 -11.50 8.64 -19.27
N GLU A 333 -10.38 8.03 -19.65
CA GLU A 333 -10.23 7.33 -20.93
C GLU A 333 -11.28 6.24 -21.12
N ARG A 334 -11.53 5.43 -20.07
CA ARG A 334 -12.55 4.40 -20.11
C ARG A 334 -13.94 5.02 -20.31
N GLN A 335 -14.25 6.10 -19.59
CA GLN A 335 -15.52 6.80 -19.74
C GLN A 335 -15.68 7.37 -21.16
N CYS A 336 -14.66 8.01 -21.72
CA CYS A 336 -14.69 8.54 -23.09
C CYS A 336 -14.99 7.46 -24.13
N ARG A 337 -14.55 6.21 -23.92
CA ARG A 337 -14.86 5.07 -24.80
C ARG A 337 -16.27 4.53 -24.61
N THR A 338 -16.82 4.58 -23.39
CA THR A 338 -18.11 3.93 -23.05
C THR A 338 -19.31 4.87 -23.04
N ALA A 339 -19.11 6.17 -22.81
CA ALA A 339 -20.16 7.16 -22.57
C ALA A 339 -20.27 8.18 -23.71
N ALA A 340 -20.37 7.69 -24.95
CA ALA A 340 -20.41 8.52 -26.16
C ALA A 340 -21.46 9.65 -26.08
N GLY A 341 -21.00 10.90 -25.83
CA GLY A 341 -21.80 12.12 -25.92
C GLY A 341 -22.28 12.76 -24.61
N ASP A 342 -22.07 12.13 -23.44
CA ASP A 342 -22.74 12.52 -22.18
C ASP A 342 -21.80 13.00 -21.05
N LEU A 343 -20.48 12.97 -21.22
CA LEU A 343 -19.56 13.34 -20.13
C LEU A 343 -19.48 14.85 -19.96
N LEU A 344 -19.44 15.59 -21.07
CA LEU A 344 -19.31 17.04 -21.10
C LEU A 344 -20.68 17.75 -21.05
N LEU A 345 -20.74 18.87 -20.34
CA LEU A 345 -21.86 19.80 -20.42
C LEU A 345 -21.84 20.54 -21.77
N PRO A 346 -22.98 21.07 -22.26
CA PRO A 346 -23.03 21.77 -23.55
C PRO A 346 -22.01 22.92 -23.66
N ALA A 347 -21.86 23.74 -22.62
CA ALA A 347 -20.90 24.84 -22.60
C ALA A 347 -19.44 24.36 -22.62
N GLU A 348 -19.15 23.25 -21.94
CA GLU A 348 -17.82 22.63 -21.92
C GLU A 348 -17.46 22.05 -23.28
N ARG A 349 -18.43 21.38 -23.92
CA ARG A 349 -18.28 20.85 -25.28
C ARG A 349 -17.97 21.97 -26.27
N SER A 350 -18.74 23.06 -26.26
CA SER A 350 -18.48 24.20 -27.12
C SER A 350 -17.12 24.86 -26.87
N ALA A 351 -16.67 24.94 -25.61
CA ALA A 351 -15.34 25.48 -25.28
C ALA A 351 -14.20 24.60 -25.82
N ILE A 352 -14.36 23.28 -25.81
CA ILE A 352 -13.38 22.32 -26.34
C ILE A 352 -13.39 22.34 -27.88
N GLU A 353 -14.57 22.34 -28.51
CA GLU A 353 -14.72 22.44 -29.97
C GLU A 353 -14.11 23.73 -30.54
N ALA A 354 -14.15 24.83 -29.78
CA ALA A 354 -13.53 26.10 -30.16
C ALA A 354 -11.98 26.06 -30.23
N LEU A 355 -11.33 24.99 -29.76
CA LEU A 355 -9.88 24.82 -29.85
C LEU A 355 -9.40 24.39 -31.26
N GLY A 356 -10.29 23.94 -32.14
CA GLY A 356 -10.00 23.57 -33.54
C GLY A 356 -10.86 22.39 -34.05
N GLU A 357 -10.87 22.19 -35.37
CA GLU A 357 -11.63 21.09 -35.99
C GLU A 357 -11.09 19.72 -35.58
N GLY A 358 -11.99 18.81 -35.18
CA GLY A 358 -11.69 17.39 -34.93
C GLY A 358 -11.55 16.97 -33.47
N VAL A 359 -11.51 17.90 -32.52
CA VAL A 359 -11.35 17.58 -31.09
C VAL A 359 -12.65 17.00 -30.51
N ALA A 360 -12.77 15.68 -30.59
CA ALA A 360 -13.90 14.94 -30.02
C ALA A 360 -13.71 14.70 -28.52
N GLU A 361 -14.80 14.39 -27.82
CA GLU A 361 -14.81 13.94 -26.42
C GLU A 361 -13.92 12.70 -26.19
N ALA A 362 -13.66 11.91 -27.23
CA ALA A 362 -12.71 10.80 -27.23
C ALA A 362 -11.23 11.22 -27.11
N GLU A 363 -10.90 12.49 -27.34
CA GLU A 363 -9.53 13.03 -27.37
C GLU A 363 -9.20 13.91 -26.15
N LEU A 364 -10.11 14.01 -25.17
CA LEU A 364 -9.95 14.80 -23.94
C LEU A 364 -8.61 14.56 -23.24
N THR A 365 -8.13 13.31 -23.20
CA THR A 365 -6.84 12.98 -22.59
C THR A 365 -5.65 13.37 -23.45
N GLY A 366 -5.76 13.30 -24.79
CA GLY A 366 -4.72 13.77 -25.71
C GLY A 366 -4.50 15.28 -25.64
N LEU A 367 -5.53 16.06 -25.29
CA LEU A 367 -5.39 17.50 -25.08
C LEU A 367 -4.55 17.85 -23.84
N ILE A 368 -4.48 16.97 -22.84
CA ILE A 368 -3.69 17.19 -21.60
C ILE A 368 -2.21 17.38 -21.94
N GLU A 369 -1.70 16.69 -22.97
CA GLU A 369 -0.31 16.81 -23.42
C GLU A 369 0.02 18.24 -23.90
N ARG A 370 -1.00 19.01 -24.27
CA ARG A 370 -0.90 20.41 -24.71
C ARG A 370 -1.12 21.41 -23.58
N TYR A 371 -0.89 21.03 -22.31
CA TYR A 371 -1.05 21.91 -21.14
C TYR A 371 -0.20 23.19 -21.18
N SER A 372 0.79 23.28 -22.08
CA SER A 372 1.55 24.52 -22.32
C SER A 372 0.78 25.58 -23.15
N ASP A 373 -0.31 25.22 -23.83
CA ASP A 373 -1.17 26.17 -24.58
C ASP A 373 -2.22 26.76 -23.62
N PRO A 374 -2.20 28.09 -23.33
CA PRO A 374 -3.14 28.70 -22.40
C PRO A 374 -4.60 28.54 -22.79
N ARG A 375 -4.91 28.40 -24.10
CA ARG A 375 -6.28 28.18 -24.58
C ARG A 375 -6.78 26.79 -24.18
N VAL A 376 -5.91 25.79 -24.31
CA VAL A 376 -6.21 24.40 -23.91
C VAL A 376 -6.41 24.34 -22.41
N VAL A 377 -5.52 24.95 -21.62
CA VAL A 377 -5.66 24.98 -20.16
C VAL A 377 -6.97 25.63 -19.72
N ALA A 378 -7.36 26.75 -20.33
CA ALA A 378 -8.60 27.44 -20.02
C ALA A 378 -9.84 26.58 -20.35
N ALA A 379 -9.84 25.92 -21.51
CA ALA A 379 -10.96 25.08 -21.95
C ALA A 379 -11.09 23.78 -21.14
N LEU A 380 -9.98 23.19 -20.67
CA LEU A 380 -9.98 21.92 -19.95
C LEU A 380 -10.24 22.03 -18.45
N ARG A 381 -9.95 23.19 -17.86
CA ARG A 381 -9.98 23.37 -16.39
C ARG A 381 -11.32 22.99 -15.77
N GLU A 382 -12.41 23.60 -16.21
CA GLU A 382 -13.74 23.35 -15.61
C GLU A 382 -14.22 21.91 -15.84
N PRO A 383 -14.18 21.35 -17.08
CA PRO A 383 -14.59 19.97 -17.32
C PRO A 383 -13.81 18.97 -16.47
N LEU A 384 -12.48 19.08 -16.42
CA LEU A 384 -11.65 18.10 -15.71
C LEU A 384 -11.79 18.20 -14.20
N LEU A 385 -11.92 19.40 -13.62
CA LEU A 385 -12.23 19.55 -12.20
C LEU A 385 -13.60 18.97 -11.85
N ARG A 386 -14.62 19.19 -12.69
CA ARG A 386 -15.97 18.64 -12.51
C ARG A 386 -15.96 17.11 -12.56
N LEU A 387 -15.32 16.54 -13.57
CA LEU A 387 -15.19 15.10 -13.75
C LEU A 387 -14.35 14.45 -12.64
N CYS A 388 -13.28 15.10 -12.18
CA CYS A 388 -12.48 14.64 -11.05
C CYS A 388 -13.29 14.68 -9.74
N ALA A 389 -14.08 15.73 -9.52
CA ALA A 389 -15.00 15.79 -8.37
C ALA A 389 -16.02 14.64 -8.40
N TYR A 390 -16.58 14.34 -9.57
CA TYR A 390 -17.49 13.21 -9.77
C TYR A 390 -16.79 11.87 -9.50
N TYR A 391 -15.59 11.67 -10.04
CA TYR A 391 -14.77 10.48 -9.81
C TYR A 391 -14.50 10.22 -8.32
N LEU A 392 -14.12 11.26 -7.56
CA LEU A 392 -13.81 11.13 -6.14
C LEU A 392 -15.04 10.93 -5.26
N VAL A 393 -16.16 11.60 -5.59
CA VAL A 393 -17.34 11.66 -4.72
C VAL A 393 -18.40 10.62 -5.07
N ARG A 394 -18.55 10.25 -6.35
CA ARG A 394 -19.66 9.43 -6.86
C ARG A 394 -19.24 8.04 -7.32
N GLU A 395 -18.09 7.91 -7.97
CA GLU A 395 -17.63 6.60 -8.45
C GLU A 395 -17.26 5.67 -7.30
N ARG A 396 -17.57 4.39 -7.45
CA ARG A 396 -17.33 3.37 -6.43
C ARG A 396 -16.67 2.14 -7.04
N ALA A 397 -15.76 1.54 -6.28
CA ALA A 397 -15.27 0.19 -6.55
C ALA A 397 -16.38 -0.84 -6.27
N PRO A 398 -16.26 -2.10 -6.74
CA PRO A 398 -17.20 -3.18 -6.43
C PRO A 398 -17.42 -3.42 -4.93
N SER A 399 -16.46 -3.01 -4.09
CA SER A 399 -16.56 -3.04 -2.63
C SER A 399 -17.52 -1.99 -2.04
N GLY A 400 -18.11 -1.11 -2.85
CA GLY A 400 -18.93 0.01 -2.41
C GLY A 400 -18.13 1.19 -1.83
N ARG A 401 -16.80 1.16 -1.91
CA ARG A 401 -15.90 2.23 -1.45
C ARG A 401 -15.43 3.12 -2.60
N ALA A 402 -14.76 4.23 -2.28
CA ALA A 402 -14.21 5.14 -3.28
C ALA A 402 -13.34 4.38 -4.28
N LEU A 403 -13.49 4.71 -5.56
CA LEU A 403 -12.76 4.03 -6.64
C LEU A 403 -11.26 4.37 -6.64
N ASP A 404 -10.93 5.62 -6.31
CA ASP A 404 -9.54 6.06 -6.16
C ASP A 404 -8.91 5.48 -4.88
N PRO A 405 -7.76 4.78 -4.96
CA PRO A 405 -7.10 4.22 -3.78
C PRO A 405 -6.64 5.28 -2.78
N VAL A 406 -6.23 6.47 -3.25
CA VAL A 406 -5.76 7.56 -2.37
C VAL A 406 -6.94 8.20 -1.64
N ALA A 407 -8.06 8.43 -2.33
CA ALA A 407 -9.32 8.81 -1.69
C ALA A 407 -9.77 7.77 -0.68
N HIS A 408 -9.73 6.49 -1.03
CA HIS A 408 -10.11 5.40 -0.12
C HIS A 408 -9.28 5.44 1.18
N PHE A 409 -7.97 5.65 1.06
CA PHE A 409 -7.07 5.77 2.21
C PHE A 409 -7.45 6.96 3.11
N HIS A 410 -7.54 8.17 2.56
CA HIS A 410 -7.79 9.38 3.37
C HIS A 410 -9.18 9.39 4.00
N LEU A 411 -10.21 8.94 3.26
CA LEU A 411 -11.58 8.85 3.76
C LEU A 411 -11.72 7.78 4.86
N SER A 412 -11.01 6.64 4.73
CA SER A 412 -10.95 5.63 5.81
C SER A 412 -10.26 6.18 7.05
N ASN A 413 -9.34 7.15 6.90
CA ASN A 413 -8.71 7.85 8.01
C ASN A 413 -9.53 9.05 8.54
N GLY A 414 -10.77 9.24 8.08
CA GLY A 414 -11.67 10.30 8.59
C GLY A 414 -11.46 11.69 7.97
N ALA A 415 -10.71 11.78 6.88
CA ALA A 415 -10.60 13.04 6.15
C ALA A 415 -11.88 13.36 5.37
N ARG A 416 -12.01 14.61 4.92
CA ARG A 416 -12.98 15.01 3.90
C ARG A 416 -12.27 15.50 2.64
N VAL A 417 -12.89 15.30 1.47
CA VAL A 417 -12.42 15.90 0.21
C VAL A 417 -12.64 17.41 0.29
N GLU A 418 -11.59 18.21 0.42
CA GLU A 418 -11.72 19.63 0.71
C GLU A 418 -11.67 20.50 -0.54
N ARG A 419 -10.63 20.34 -1.36
CA ARG A 419 -10.37 21.20 -2.52
C ARG A 419 -9.69 20.40 -3.62
N LEU A 420 -10.07 20.66 -4.86
CA LEU A 420 -9.35 20.20 -6.05
C LEU A 420 -8.42 21.30 -6.53
N ASN A 421 -7.18 20.93 -6.85
CA ASN A 421 -6.12 21.83 -7.25
C ASN A 421 -5.77 21.56 -8.71
N TRP A 422 -6.16 22.49 -9.58
CA TRP A 422 -5.85 22.44 -11.01
C TRP A 422 -4.36 22.67 -11.25
N LEU A 423 -3.71 21.79 -12.02
CA LEU A 423 -2.26 21.82 -12.26
C LEU A 423 -1.43 21.87 -10.97
N GLY A 424 -1.91 21.18 -9.92
CA GLY A 424 -1.19 21.02 -8.67
C GLY A 424 0.07 20.19 -8.80
N ASP A 425 0.16 19.29 -9.79
CA ASP A 425 1.39 18.58 -10.15
C ASP A 425 1.58 18.49 -11.68
N ILE A 426 2.46 19.33 -12.22
CA ILE A 426 2.83 19.33 -13.65
C ILE A 426 3.98 18.38 -13.99
N SER A 427 4.41 17.52 -13.07
CA SER A 427 5.36 16.45 -13.39
C SER A 427 4.78 15.51 -14.47
N PRO A 428 5.62 14.83 -15.27
CA PRO A 428 5.13 13.86 -16.24
C PRO A 428 4.20 12.80 -15.62
N LYS A 429 4.51 12.37 -14.40
CA LYS A 429 3.69 11.44 -13.62
C LYS A 429 2.34 12.05 -13.23
N GLY A 430 2.32 13.27 -12.69
CA GLY A 430 1.09 13.97 -12.30
C GLY A 430 0.13 14.21 -13.46
N LEU A 431 0.67 14.63 -14.62
CA LEU A 431 -0.08 14.80 -15.86
C LEU A 431 -0.66 13.48 -16.36
N GLN A 432 0.15 12.42 -16.43
CA GLN A 432 -0.28 11.10 -16.87
C GLN A 432 -1.37 10.52 -15.97
N GLN A 433 -1.23 10.67 -14.66
CA GLN A 433 -2.14 10.07 -13.67
C GLN A 433 -3.48 10.80 -13.56
N SER A 434 -3.45 12.13 -13.60
CA SER A 434 -4.56 12.95 -13.12
C SER A 434 -4.76 14.27 -13.86
N ALA A 435 -4.15 14.45 -15.04
CA ALA A 435 -4.13 15.74 -15.74
C ALA A 435 -3.51 16.87 -14.90
N GLY A 436 -2.61 16.51 -13.99
CA GLY A 436 -1.99 17.40 -13.02
C GLY A 436 -2.93 17.86 -11.90
N ILE A 437 -4.10 17.25 -11.75
CA ILE A 437 -5.02 17.58 -10.65
C ILE A 437 -4.52 16.93 -9.35
N MET A 438 -4.33 17.74 -8.32
CA MET A 438 -4.13 17.26 -6.95
C MET A 438 -5.34 17.57 -6.07
N VAL A 439 -5.40 16.97 -4.89
CA VAL A 439 -6.53 17.12 -3.96
C VAL A 439 -6.02 17.42 -2.57
N ASN A 440 -6.63 18.39 -1.91
CA ASN A 440 -6.49 18.54 -0.48
C ASN A 440 -7.56 17.71 0.23
N TYR A 441 -7.15 16.76 1.06
CA TYR A 441 -8.01 16.12 2.04
C TYR A 441 -7.82 16.81 3.40
N LEU A 442 -8.90 17.30 4.00
CA LEU A 442 -8.82 18.01 5.29
C LEU A 442 -9.12 17.04 6.45
N TYR A 443 -8.23 17.04 7.43
CA TYR A 443 -8.37 16.37 8.72
C TYR A 443 -8.80 17.39 9.78
N ARG A 444 -10.11 17.55 9.97
CA ARG A 444 -10.61 18.34 11.09
C ARG A 444 -10.72 17.45 12.32
N LEU A 445 -9.89 17.68 13.34
CA LEU A 445 -9.81 16.90 14.59
C LEU A 445 -11.17 16.45 15.15
N GLY A 446 -12.13 17.37 15.29
CA GLY A 446 -13.46 17.07 15.84
C GLY A 446 -14.40 16.29 14.90
N ASP A 447 -14.09 16.18 13.61
CA ASP A 447 -14.91 15.49 12.61
C ASP A 447 -14.31 14.13 12.18
N ILE A 448 -13.06 13.81 12.57
CA ILE A 448 -12.33 12.63 12.08
C ILE A 448 -13.10 11.33 12.33
N GLU A 449 -13.56 11.10 13.56
CA GLU A 449 -14.28 9.89 13.94
C GLU A 449 -15.63 9.77 13.21
N ALA A 450 -16.43 10.85 13.19
CA ALA A 450 -17.71 10.87 12.51
C ALA A 450 -17.59 10.66 10.98
N ASN A 451 -16.56 11.24 10.36
CA ASN A 451 -16.28 11.04 8.94
C ASN A 451 -15.85 9.60 8.64
N HIS A 452 -15.00 9.05 9.52
CA HIS A 452 -14.55 7.66 9.43
C HIS A 452 -15.74 6.69 9.52
N GLU A 453 -16.61 6.86 10.52
CA GLU A 453 -17.81 6.02 10.70
C GLU A 453 -18.75 6.11 9.50
N ALA A 454 -19.00 7.32 9.00
CA ALA A 454 -19.81 7.54 7.81
C ALA A 454 -19.24 6.82 6.58
N TYR A 455 -17.92 6.88 6.40
CA TYR A 455 -17.28 6.26 5.26
C TYR A 455 -17.18 4.74 5.40
N ARG A 456 -16.84 4.20 6.57
CA ARG A 456 -16.66 2.75 6.81
C ARG A 456 -17.98 2.03 7.04
N GLY A 457 -18.98 2.67 7.64
CA GLY A 457 -20.33 2.14 7.77
C GLY A 457 -21.06 2.18 6.43
N GLU A 458 -21.31 3.38 5.92
CA GLU A 458 -22.26 3.60 4.82
C GLU A 458 -21.59 3.75 3.44
N GLY A 459 -20.26 3.89 3.37
CA GLY A 459 -19.58 4.25 2.11
C GLY A 459 -19.78 5.71 1.72
N ARG A 460 -20.25 6.54 2.66
CA ARG A 460 -20.57 7.96 2.43
C ARG A 460 -19.28 8.78 2.38
N VAL A 461 -19.05 9.41 1.23
CA VAL A 461 -17.92 10.32 1.03
C VAL A 461 -18.27 11.69 1.59
N VAL A 462 -17.48 12.17 2.55
CA VAL A 462 -17.57 13.54 3.07
C VAL A 462 -16.72 14.46 2.19
N ALA A 463 -17.33 15.53 1.68
CA ALA A 463 -16.68 16.49 0.79
C ALA A 463 -17.15 17.91 1.11
N SER A 464 -16.35 18.92 0.78
CA SER A 464 -16.72 20.33 0.91
C SER A 464 -17.89 20.69 0.00
N THR A 465 -18.59 21.79 0.29
CA THR A 465 -19.70 22.26 -0.54
C THR A 465 -19.25 22.57 -1.97
N GLN A 466 -18.05 23.14 -2.14
CA GLN A 466 -17.47 23.42 -3.45
C GLN A 466 -17.26 22.13 -4.25
N VAL A 467 -16.64 21.10 -3.66
CA VAL A 467 -16.40 19.82 -4.34
C VAL A 467 -17.73 19.12 -4.66
N ARG A 468 -18.70 19.13 -3.74
CA ARG A 468 -20.05 18.57 -4.00
C ARG A 468 -20.78 19.30 -5.13
N SER A 469 -20.64 20.62 -5.23
CA SER A 469 -21.27 21.37 -6.33
C SER A 469 -20.65 21.03 -7.69
N LEU A 470 -19.35 20.70 -7.72
CA LEU A 470 -18.65 20.25 -8.92
C LEU A 470 -18.96 18.79 -9.27
N ALA A 471 -19.28 17.93 -8.30
CA ALA A 471 -19.48 16.49 -8.52
C ALA A 471 -20.81 16.14 -9.24
N ARG A 472 -21.00 16.69 -10.43
CA ARG A 472 -22.14 16.50 -11.33
C ARG A 472 -21.62 15.96 -12.67
N ILE A 473 -22.42 15.11 -13.30
CA ILE A 473 -22.22 14.67 -14.67
C ILE A 473 -23.38 15.19 -15.53
N GLY A 474 -23.22 15.27 -16.85
CA GLY A 474 -24.28 15.72 -17.76
C GLY A 474 -25.58 14.90 -17.65
N ARG A 475 -25.50 13.68 -17.09
CA ARG A 475 -26.67 12.90 -16.65
C ARG A 475 -27.14 13.38 -15.27
N GLU A 476 -28.19 14.19 -15.22
CA GLU A 476 -29.12 14.00 -14.10
C GLU A 476 -29.77 12.62 -14.27
N PRO A 477 -29.75 11.74 -13.26
CA PRO A 477 -30.63 10.58 -13.31
C PRO A 477 -32.05 11.13 -13.35
N ARG A 478 -32.78 10.88 -14.46
CA ARG A 478 -34.23 11.02 -14.43
C ARG A 478 -34.70 10.08 -13.32
N VAL A 479 -35.16 10.68 -12.22
CA VAL A 479 -35.92 9.97 -11.20
C VAL A 479 -37.14 9.41 -11.92
N THR A 480 -37.15 8.10 -12.16
CA THR A 480 -38.35 7.35 -12.57
C THR A 480 -39.11 6.93 -11.34
#